data_AF-A0A5E4MHC0-F1
#
_entry.id   AF-A0A5E4MHC0-F1
#
_cell.length_a   1.000
_cell.length_b   1.000
_cell.length_c   1.000
_cell.angle_alpha   90.00
_cell.angle_beta   90.00
_cell.angle_gamma   90.00
#
_symmetry.space_group_name_H-M   'P 1'
#
loop_
_entity.id
_entity.type
_entity.pdbx_description
1 polymer ?
#
loop_
_entity_poly.entity_id
_entity_poly.type
_entity_poly.pdbx_seq_one_letter_code
_entity_poly.pdbx_strand_id
1 'polypeptide(L)'
;MIYDWHGTGRKNHQQKQRKVIVTFTSHENKNNFLKARKIVQNLSTKSIGFQQDNPIYIREHLTLYGNMLFKLDRDFNYKFVWTINEKILIRKTENLKIIRIENEQIINAIK
;
A
#
# COMPACT_ATOMS: atom_id res chain seq x y z
N MET A 1 -12.19 -12.11 8.09
CA MET A 1 -13.32 -11.25 8.48
C MET A 1 -12.81 -9.83 8.78
N ILE A 2 -13.58 -8.80 8.45
CA ILE A 2 -13.27 -7.40 8.83
C ILE A 2 -13.67 -7.22 10.31
N TYR A 3 -12.79 -6.58 11.08
CA TYR A 3 -13.02 -6.25 12.49
C TYR A 3 -13.56 -4.83 12.64
N ASP A 4 -12.92 -3.84 12.00
CA ASP A 4 -13.25 -2.42 12.12
C ASP A 4 -12.98 -1.70 10.80
N TRP A 5 -13.63 -0.56 10.59
CA TRP A 5 -13.29 0.36 9.51
C TRP A 5 -13.61 1.81 9.90
N HIS A 6 -12.77 2.74 9.46
CA HIS A 6 -12.99 4.16 9.70
C HIS A 6 -12.37 5.04 8.60
N GLY A 7 -12.97 6.22 8.39
CA GLY A 7 -12.43 7.23 7.47
C GLY A 7 -11.35 8.09 8.12
N THR A 8 -10.31 8.45 7.37
CA THR A 8 -9.24 9.31 7.87
C THR A 8 -9.59 10.80 7.78
N GLY A 9 -9.29 11.59 8.81
CA GLY A 9 -9.32 13.06 8.79
C GLY A 9 -10.67 13.71 9.17
N ARG A 10 -10.64 15.02 9.46
CA ARG A 10 -11.83 15.84 9.73
C ARG A 10 -12.57 16.19 8.44
N LYS A 11 -13.90 16.36 8.49
CA LYS A 11 -14.72 16.77 7.34
C LYS A 11 -14.34 18.20 6.90
N ASN A 12 -13.39 18.36 5.98
CA ASN A 12 -13.14 19.64 5.32
C ASN A 12 -13.92 19.67 3.99
N HIS A 13 -14.71 20.72 3.75
CA HIS A 13 -15.49 20.91 2.52
C HIS A 13 -14.63 20.93 1.24
N GLN A 14 -13.31 21.12 1.37
CA GLN A 14 -12.35 21.17 0.25
C GLN A 14 -11.59 19.85 0.03
N GLN A 15 -11.78 18.81 0.86
CA GLN A 15 -10.99 17.58 0.74
C GLN A 15 -11.58 16.58 -0.28
N LYS A 16 -10.81 16.34 -1.34
CA LYS A 16 -10.95 15.25 -2.31
C LYS A 16 -10.86 13.90 -1.57
N GLN A 17 -12.00 13.19 -1.45
CA GLN A 17 -12.21 11.81 -0.95
C GLN A 17 -11.27 11.30 0.17
N ARG A 18 -11.84 11.00 1.35
CA ARG A 18 -11.08 10.46 2.49
C ARG A 18 -10.64 9.01 2.24
N LYS A 19 -9.47 8.65 2.79
CA LYS A 19 -9.01 7.26 2.84
C LYS A 19 -9.87 6.51 3.85
N VAL A 20 -10.14 5.25 3.57
CA VAL A 20 -10.77 4.30 4.50
C VAL A 20 -9.69 3.37 5.01
N ILE A 21 -9.57 3.25 6.33
CA ILE A 21 -8.73 2.27 7.00
C ILE A 21 -9.63 1.10 7.37
N VAL A 22 -9.19 -0.11 7.08
CA VAL A 22 -9.89 -1.35 7.39
C VAL A 22 -8.98 -2.23 8.23
N THR A 23 -9.49 -2.67 9.38
CA THR A 23 -8.83 -3.59 10.30
C THR A 23 -9.43 -4.98 10.10
N PHE A 24 -8.58 -5.99 9.98
CA PHE A 24 -9.01 -7.39 9.82
C PHE A 24 -8.88 -8.12 11.15
N THR A 25 -9.71 -9.14 11.36
CA THR A 25 -9.63 -9.99 12.56
C THR A 25 -8.35 -10.83 12.63
N SER A 26 -7.69 -11.08 11.49
CA SER A 26 -6.42 -11.80 11.44
C SER A 26 -5.53 -11.30 10.30
N HIS A 27 -4.20 -11.49 10.46
CA HIS A 27 -3.23 -11.20 9.39
C HIS A 27 -3.48 -12.01 8.14
N GLU A 28 -3.90 -13.27 8.27
CA GLU A 28 -4.23 -14.13 7.14
C GLU A 28 -5.37 -13.56 6.29
N ASN A 29 -6.45 -13.10 6.94
CA ASN A 29 -7.58 -12.48 6.25
C ASN A 29 -7.16 -11.23 5.46
N LYS A 30 -6.34 -10.37 6.07
CA LYS A 30 -5.75 -9.20 5.41
C LYS A 30 -4.92 -9.61 4.19
N ASN A 31 -4.06 -10.62 4.35
CA ASN A 31 -3.16 -11.07 3.28
C ASN A 31 -3.93 -11.72 2.13
N ASN A 32 -4.95 -12.52 2.43
CA ASN A 32 -5.82 -13.13 1.41
C ASN A 32 -6.60 -12.05 0.64
N PHE A 33 -7.09 -11.02 1.33
CA PHE A 33 -7.74 -9.87 0.69
C PHE A 33 -6.81 -9.12 -0.27
N LEU A 34 -5.57 -8.84 0.16
CA LEU A 34 -4.58 -8.17 -0.69
C LEU A 34 -4.13 -9.03 -1.88
N LYS A 35 -4.01 -10.35 -1.69
CA LYS A 35 -3.74 -11.29 -2.79
C LYS A 35 -4.87 -11.27 -3.82
N ALA A 36 -6.13 -11.34 -3.36
CA ALA A 36 -7.29 -11.27 -4.25
C ALA A 36 -7.32 -9.94 -5.04
N ARG A 37 -6.98 -8.81 -4.41
CA ARG A 37 -6.90 -7.52 -5.09
C ARG A 37 -5.86 -7.49 -6.23
N LYS A 38 -4.75 -8.23 -6.13
CA LYS A 38 -3.76 -8.30 -7.22
C LYS A 38 -4.30 -8.99 -8.48
N ILE A 39 -5.28 -9.88 -8.32
CA ILE A 39 -5.97 -10.55 -9.43
C ILE A 39 -6.96 -9.59 -10.09
N VAL A 40 -7.66 -8.78 -9.31
CA VAL A 40 -8.63 -7.77 -9.81
C VAL A 40 -7.89 -6.50 -10.24
N GLN A 41 -7.51 -6.37 -11.51
CA GLN A 41 -6.67 -5.25 -11.96
C GLN A 41 -7.40 -3.89 -12.02
N ASN A 42 -8.68 -3.87 -12.42
CA ASN A 42 -9.45 -2.64 -12.66
C ASN A 42 -10.58 -2.43 -11.64
N LEU A 43 -10.24 -2.44 -10.35
CA LEU A 43 -11.23 -2.18 -9.31
C LEU A 43 -11.67 -0.71 -9.34
N SER A 44 -12.96 -0.48 -9.56
CA SER A 44 -13.58 0.84 -9.51
C SER A 44 -14.86 0.85 -8.70
N THR A 45 -15.40 2.03 -8.42
CA THR A 45 -16.70 2.19 -7.74
C THR A 45 -17.84 1.53 -8.54
N LYS A 46 -17.72 1.50 -9.87
CA LYS A 46 -18.67 0.78 -10.74
C LYS A 46 -18.64 -0.73 -10.52
N SER A 47 -17.45 -1.29 -10.28
CA SER A 47 -17.28 -2.73 -9.98
C SER A 47 -18.02 -3.20 -8.72
N ILE A 48 -18.39 -2.27 -7.83
CA ILE A 48 -19.10 -2.54 -6.58
C ILE A 48 -20.51 -1.90 -6.56
N GLY A 49 -21.05 -1.55 -7.73
CA GLY A 49 -22.45 -1.16 -7.91
C GLY A 49 -22.76 0.34 -7.83
N PHE A 50 -21.77 1.23 -7.77
CA PHE A 50 -22.01 2.67 -7.89
C PHE A 50 -22.15 3.09 -9.35
N GLN A 51 -22.92 4.17 -9.59
CA GLN A 51 -23.09 4.73 -10.93
C GLN A 51 -21.79 5.36 -11.49
N GLN A 52 -20.99 5.98 -10.61
CA GLN A 52 -19.73 6.61 -10.99
C GLN A 52 -18.63 5.56 -11.19
N ASP A 53 -17.71 5.82 -12.12
CA ASP A 53 -16.59 4.95 -12.43
C ASP A 53 -15.26 5.57 -11.96
N ASN A 54 -15.08 5.61 -10.64
CA ASN A 54 -13.86 6.12 -10.02
C ASN A 54 -12.95 4.95 -9.62
N PRO A 55 -11.65 5.00 -9.93
CA PRO A 55 -10.72 3.93 -9.57
C PRO A 55 -10.54 3.80 -8.06
N ILE A 56 -10.51 2.56 -7.56
CA ILE A 56 -10.30 2.24 -6.15
C ILE A 56 -8.89 1.66 -5.96
N TYR A 57 -8.10 2.38 -5.15
CA TYR A 57 -6.76 1.98 -4.76
C TYR A 57 -6.77 1.35 -3.36
N ILE A 58 -6.21 0.15 -3.26
CA ILE A 58 -6.05 -0.57 -2.00
C ILE A 58 -4.56 -0.84 -1.81
N ARG A 59 -4.03 -0.48 -0.65
CA ARG A 59 -2.64 -0.75 -0.26
C ARG A 59 -2.58 -1.20 1.19
N GLU A 60 -1.48 -1.84 1.54
CA GLU A 60 -1.16 -2.11 2.95
C GLU A 60 -1.00 -0.80 3.74
N HIS A 61 -1.52 -0.80 4.97
CA HIS A 61 -1.27 0.28 5.91
C HIS A 61 0.13 0.14 6.49
N LEU A 62 1.03 1.07 6.16
CA LEU A 62 2.35 1.15 6.76
C LEU A 62 2.32 2.06 7.99
N THR A 63 3.19 1.77 8.95
CA THR A 63 3.47 2.69 10.06
C THR A 63 4.01 4.03 9.53
N LEU A 64 4.04 5.06 10.38
CA LEU A 64 4.64 6.36 10.01
C LEU A 64 6.08 6.17 9.53
N TYR A 65 6.86 5.39 10.27
CA TYR A 65 8.23 5.02 9.91
C TYR A 65 8.31 4.27 8.58
N GLY A 66 7.45 3.26 8.36
CA GLY A 66 7.40 2.55 7.09
C GLY A 66 7.04 3.47 5.91
N ASN A 67 6.09 4.40 6.08
CA ASN A 67 5.79 5.38 5.03
C ASN A 67 6.96 6.34 4.76
N MET A 68 7.77 6.67 5.76
CA MET A 68 8.99 7.46 5.58
C MET A 68 10.01 6.69 4.74
N LEU A 69 10.31 5.44 5.11
CA LEU A 69 11.20 4.55 4.34
C LEU A 69 10.70 4.36 2.89
N PHE A 70 9.40 4.15 2.70
CA PHE A 70 8.78 3.98 1.38
C PHE A 70 8.87 5.23 0.51
N LYS A 71 8.90 6.43 1.11
CA LYS A 71 9.07 7.69 0.39
C LYS A 71 10.52 7.91 -0.01
N LEU A 72 11.46 7.67 0.90
CA LEU A 72 12.90 7.80 0.66
C LEU A 72 13.35 6.94 -0.53
N ASP A 73 12.76 5.75 -0.70
CA ASP A 73 13.10 4.86 -1.81
C ASP A 73 12.86 5.45 -3.22
N ARG A 74 11.87 6.34 -3.35
CA ARG A 74 11.57 6.98 -4.66
C ARG A 74 12.73 7.81 -5.19
N ASP A 75 13.65 8.22 -4.32
CA ASP A 75 14.80 9.04 -4.69
C ASP A 75 15.96 8.17 -5.25
N PHE A 76 15.93 6.84 -5.10
CA PHE A 76 17.07 5.95 -5.42
C PHE A 76 16.98 5.21 -6.76
N ASN A 77 16.13 5.64 -7.69
CA ASN A 77 16.03 5.13 -9.07
C ASN A 77 15.84 3.59 -9.18
N TYR A 78 15.15 2.97 -8.21
CA TYR A 78 14.78 1.57 -8.26
C TYR A 78 13.58 1.35 -9.19
N LYS A 79 13.70 0.43 -10.15
CA LYS A 79 12.61 0.13 -11.11
C LYS A 79 11.37 -0.45 -10.43
N PHE A 80 11.55 -1.21 -9.36
CA PHE A 80 10.45 -1.90 -8.67
C PHE A 80 10.48 -1.64 -7.17
N VAL A 81 9.32 -1.20 -6.66
CA VAL A 81 9.09 -0.91 -5.25
C VAL A 81 7.72 -1.44 -4.88
N TRP A 82 7.63 -2.30 -3.87
CA TRP A 82 6.35 -2.84 -3.42
C TRP A 82 6.37 -3.20 -1.95
N THR A 83 5.18 -3.45 -1.41
CA THR A 83 5.00 -3.94 -0.05
C THR A 83 4.46 -5.36 -0.06
N ILE A 84 4.93 -6.18 0.88
CA ILE A 84 4.37 -7.51 1.15
C ILE A 84 4.50 -7.82 2.64
N ASN A 85 3.41 -8.22 3.27
CA ASN A 85 3.39 -8.59 4.69
C ASN A 85 4.02 -7.49 5.57
N GLU A 86 3.66 -6.23 5.33
CA GLU A 86 4.16 -5.03 6.02
C GLU A 86 5.64 -4.70 5.79
N LYS A 87 6.30 -5.44 4.89
CA LYS A 87 7.71 -5.25 4.52
C LYS A 87 7.81 -4.47 3.22
N ILE A 88 8.76 -3.54 3.17
CA ILE A 88 9.08 -2.78 1.95
C ILE A 88 10.18 -3.55 1.21
N LEU A 89 9.92 -3.86 -0.05
CA LEU A 89 10.83 -4.56 -0.93
C LEU A 89 11.14 -3.70 -2.15
N ILE A 90 12.41 -3.73 -2.55
CA ILE A 90 12.91 -2.96 -3.68
C ILE A 90 13.75 -3.85 -4.59
N ARG A 91 13.79 -3.50 -5.87
CA ARG A 91 14.59 -4.20 -6.87
C ARG A 91 14.97 -3.25 -8.01
N LYS A 92 16.27 -3.13 -8.28
CA LYS A 92 16.81 -2.13 -9.22
C LYS A 92 16.48 -2.48 -10.68
N THR A 93 16.70 -3.73 -11.07
CA THR A 93 16.35 -4.26 -12.41
C THR A 93 15.83 -5.70 -12.28
N GLU A 94 15.23 -6.23 -13.35
CA GLU A 94 14.65 -7.59 -13.39
C GLU A 94 15.65 -8.73 -13.15
N ASN A 95 16.96 -8.44 -13.18
CA ASN A 95 18.01 -9.44 -12.99
C ASN A 95 18.70 -9.32 -11.62
N LEU A 96 18.49 -8.22 -10.91
CA LEU A 96 19.13 -7.97 -9.61
C LEU A 96 18.35 -8.56 -8.45
N LYS A 97 19.03 -8.71 -7.31
CA LYS A 97 18.46 -9.26 -6.08
C LYS A 97 17.40 -8.32 -5.51
N ILE A 98 16.39 -8.92 -4.87
CA ILE A 98 15.38 -8.20 -4.09
C ILE A 98 15.99 -7.83 -2.73
N ILE A 99 15.89 -6.56 -2.35
CA ILE A 99 16.38 -6.04 -1.07
C ILE A 99 15.17 -5.67 -0.22
N ARG A 100 15.22 -6.03 1.07
CA ARG A 100 14.21 -5.63 2.05
C ARG A 100 14.69 -4.40 2.79
N ILE A 101 13.87 -3.34 2.82
CA ILE A 101 14.14 -2.14 3.61
C ILE A 101 13.44 -2.29 4.96
N GLU A 102 14.24 -2.42 6.01
CA GLU A 102 13.77 -2.49 7.40
C GLU A 102 14.13 -1.24 8.20
N ASN A 103 15.19 -0.54 7.79
CA ASN A 103 15.71 0.64 8.45
C ASN A 103 16.45 1.56 7.46
N GLU A 104 16.84 2.74 7.95
CA GLU A 104 17.60 3.73 7.17
C GLU A 104 19.03 3.29 6.85
N GLN A 105 19.63 2.40 7.62
CA GLN A 105 20.99 1.91 7.36
C GLN A 105 21.05 1.14 6.04
N ILE A 106 20.03 0.33 5.77
CA ILE A 106 19.90 -0.37 4.49
C ILE A 106 19.76 0.64 3.35
N ILE A 107 18.98 1.70 3.54
CA ILE A 107 18.85 2.78 2.54
C ILE A 107 20.21 3.46 2.28
N ASN A 108 21.00 3.73 3.32
CA ASN A 108 22.30 4.35 3.16
C ASN A 108 23.35 3.41 2.56
N ALA A 109 23.24 2.10 2.79
CA ALA A 109 24.15 1.12 2.20
C ALA A 109 23.89 0.86 0.70
N ILE A 110 22.69 1.22 0.21
CA ILE A 110 22.30 1.06 -1.19
C ILE A 110 22.32 2.38 -1.99
N LYS A 111 22.68 3.50 -1.34
CA LYS A 111 23.08 4.75 -2.00
C LYS A 111 24.37 4.53 -2.77
#